data_AF-A0A2V9X0I4-F1
#
_entry.id   AF-A0A2V9X0I4-F1
#
_cell.length_a   1.000
_cell.length_b   1.000
_cell.length_c   1.000
_cell.angle_alpha   90.00
_cell.angle_beta   90.00
_cell.angle_gamma   90.00
#
_symmetry.space_group_name_H-M   'P 1'
#
loop_
_entity.id
_entity.type
_entity.pdbx_description
1 polymer ?
#
loop_
_entity_poly.entity_id
_entity_poly.type
_entity_poly.pdbx_seq_one_letter_code
_entity_poly.pdbx_strand_id
1 'polypeptide(L)'
;MFDWRLTMRGMSIRMFALVVIAMVGVLFIAAPASAQGAAEETYKAKCAACHGADGSGSAVGKKLGTHDFGGAEVQKMSDAELSDIIAKGKNKMPSYEKTLKADDIKGLVAYIRTLKK
;
A
#
# COMPACT_ATOMS: atom_id res chain seq x y z
N MET A 1 -6.70 32.34 -57.76
CA MET A 1 -7.21 30.98 -57.49
C MET A 1 -6.15 30.27 -56.64
N PHE A 2 -6.21 30.40 -55.30
CA PHE A 2 -5.27 29.77 -54.37
C PHE A 2 -5.90 28.45 -53.89
N ASP A 3 -5.30 27.33 -54.28
CA ASP A 3 -5.81 25.99 -53.97
C ASP A 3 -5.46 25.62 -52.51
N TRP A 4 -6.44 25.76 -51.62
CA TRP A 4 -6.34 25.47 -50.17
C TRP A 4 -6.37 23.96 -49.84
N ARG A 5 -6.57 23.07 -50.82
CA ARG A 5 -6.91 21.65 -50.55
C ARG A 5 -5.70 20.74 -50.26
N LEU A 6 -4.47 21.22 -50.44
CA LEU A 6 -3.26 20.40 -50.31
C LEU A 6 -2.59 20.47 -48.92
N THR A 7 -2.86 21.48 -48.11
CA THR A 7 -2.29 21.63 -46.75
C THR A 7 -3.00 20.76 -45.68
N MET A 8 -4.21 20.28 -45.98
CA MET A 8 -5.09 19.57 -45.02
C MET A 8 -5.03 18.04 -45.12
N ARG A 9 -4.07 17.48 -45.88
CA ARG A 9 -4.04 16.03 -46.19
C ARG A 9 -2.87 15.26 -45.58
N GLY A 10 -1.85 15.96 -45.05
CA GLY A 10 -0.67 15.35 -44.41
C GLY A 10 -0.58 15.54 -42.89
N MET A 11 -1.35 16.48 -42.33
CA MET A 11 -1.30 16.85 -40.91
C MET A 11 -2.08 15.88 -40.01
N SER A 12 -3.04 15.15 -40.56
CA SER A 12 -4.13 14.51 -39.83
C SER A 12 -3.76 13.15 -39.22
N ILE A 13 -2.88 12.37 -39.86
CA ILE A 13 -2.58 10.98 -39.44
C ILE A 13 -1.50 10.95 -38.35
N ARG A 14 -0.48 11.80 -38.48
CA ARG A 14 0.64 11.87 -37.50
C ARG A 14 0.21 12.49 -36.18
N MET A 15 -0.65 13.51 -36.20
CA MET A 15 -1.23 14.06 -34.98
C MET A 15 -2.17 13.06 -34.29
N PHE A 16 -3.01 12.34 -35.04
CA PHE A 16 -3.88 11.32 -34.45
C PHE A 16 -3.10 10.17 -33.79
N ALA A 17 -2.05 9.69 -34.46
CA ALA A 17 -1.21 8.62 -33.91
C ALA A 17 -0.51 9.03 -32.60
N LEU A 18 -0.03 10.28 -32.50
CA LEU A 18 0.60 10.79 -31.29
C LEU A 18 -0.41 10.96 -30.13
N VAL A 19 -1.64 11.38 -30.42
CA VAL A 19 -2.71 11.51 -29.41
C VAL A 19 -3.16 10.14 -28.89
N VAL A 20 -3.26 9.13 -29.75
CA VAL A 20 -3.63 7.76 -29.34
C VAL A 20 -2.54 7.10 -28.49
N ILE A 21 -1.26 7.27 -28.84
CA ILE A 21 -0.12 6.77 -28.04
C ILE A 21 -0.08 7.45 -26.67
N ALA A 22 -0.34 8.76 -26.61
CA ALA A 22 -0.43 9.49 -25.34
C ALA A 22 -1.60 9.00 -24.46
N MET A 23 -2.76 8.67 -25.03
CA MET A 23 -3.89 8.14 -24.28
C MET A 23 -3.67 6.71 -23.75
N VAL A 24 -3.00 5.83 -24.50
CA VAL A 24 -2.70 4.46 -24.04
C VAL A 24 -1.66 4.47 -22.90
N GLY A 25 -0.73 5.43 -22.88
CA GLY A 25 0.26 5.57 -21.82
C GLY A 25 -0.33 5.95 -20.44
N VAL A 26 -1.49 6.61 -20.41
CA VAL A 26 -2.12 7.08 -19.16
C VAL A 26 -2.85 5.96 -18.41
N LEU A 27 -3.28 4.87 -19.09
CA LEU A 27 -4.00 3.78 -18.43
C LEU A 27 -3.12 2.87 -17.53
N PHE A 28 -1.80 2.94 -17.64
CA PHE A 28 -0.89 2.05 -16.90
C PHE A 28 -0.36 2.61 -15.57
N ILE A 29 -0.72 3.84 -15.19
CA ILE A 29 -0.20 4.52 -13.97
C ILE A 29 -1.24 4.56 -12.84
N ALA A 30 -2.36 3.84 -12.97
CA ALA A 30 -3.29 3.66 -11.87
C ALA A 30 -2.75 2.58 -10.91
N ALA A 31 -1.80 2.95 -10.05
CA ALA A 31 -1.50 2.14 -8.86
C ALA A 31 -2.78 2.01 -8.01
N PRO A 32 -3.06 0.85 -7.42
CA PRO A 32 -4.32 0.63 -6.71
C PRO A 32 -4.29 1.37 -5.38
N ALA A 33 -4.88 2.58 -5.33
CA ALA A 33 -5.17 3.28 -4.07
C ALA A 33 -6.10 2.48 -3.14
N SER A 34 -6.77 1.44 -3.66
CA SER A 34 -7.65 0.53 -2.91
C SER A 34 -6.90 -0.35 -1.90
N ALA A 35 -5.62 -0.65 -2.11
CA ALA A 35 -4.87 -1.55 -1.23
C ALA A 35 -4.60 -0.93 0.17
N GLN A 36 -4.39 0.38 0.23
CA GLN A 36 -4.14 1.09 1.51
C GLN A 36 -5.38 1.15 2.39
N GLY A 37 -6.57 1.36 1.81
CA GLY A 37 -7.82 1.37 2.57
C GLY A 37 -8.12 0.01 3.21
N ALA A 38 -7.94 -1.08 2.46
CA ALA A 38 -8.15 -2.44 2.96
C ALA A 38 -7.19 -2.81 4.10
N ALA A 39 -5.93 -2.38 4.01
CA ALA A 39 -4.93 -2.60 5.06
C ALA A 39 -5.28 -1.83 6.34
N GLU A 40 -5.70 -0.57 6.23
CA GLU A 40 -6.14 0.23 7.38
C GLU A 40 -7.35 -0.40 8.09
N GLU A 41 -8.37 -0.83 7.34
CA GLU A 41 -9.54 -1.49 7.93
C GLU A 41 -9.17 -2.80 8.62
N THR A 42 -8.32 -3.61 7.99
CA THR A 42 -7.82 -4.86 8.58
C THR A 42 -7.03 -4.59 9.86
N TYR A 43 -6.19 -3.56 9.86
CA TYR A 43 -5.44 -3.14 11.05
C TYR A 43 -6.39 -2.73 12.19
N LYS A 44 -7.38 -1.89 11.90
CA LYS A 44 -8.38 -1.46 12.88
C LYS A 44 -9.17 -2.65 13.45
N ALA A 45 -9.54 -3.61 12.60
CA ALA A 45 -10.35 -4.75 12.99
C ALA A 45 -9.56 -5.83 13.77
N LYS A 46 -8.27 -6.03 13.49
CA LYS A 46 -7.50 -7.19 13.98
C LYS A 46 -6.29 -6.83 14.85
N CYS A 47 -5.69 -5.65 14.66
CA CYS A 47 -4.40 -5.29 15.25
C CYS A 47 -4.52 -4.20 16.30
N ALA A 48 -5.37 -3.19 16.07
CA ALA A 48 -5.48 -1.98 16.89
C ALA A 48 -5.91 -2.26 18.34
N ALA A 49 -6.61 -3.36 18.61
CA ALA A 49 -7.00 -3.76 19.96
C ALA A 49 -5.79 -3.94 20.89
N CYS A 50 -4.66 -4.42 20.36
CA CYS A 50 -3.42 -4.58 21.11
C CYS A 50 -2.37 -3.54 20.72
N HIS A 51 -2.24 -3.20 19.44
CA HIS A 51 -1.20 -2.27 18.97
C HIS A 51 -1.61 -0.80 19.02
N GLY A 52 -2.86 -0.48 19.40
CA GLY A 52 -3.38 0.90 19.38
C GLY A 52 -3.69 1.37 17.96
N ALA A 53 -4.51 2.41 17.84
CA ALA A 53 -4.86 2.98 16.53
C ALA A 53 -3.66 3.65 15.85
N ASP A 54 -2.78 4.23 16.66
CA ASP A 54 -1.57 4.96 16.26
C ASP A 54 -0.29 4.10 16.29
N GLY A 55 -0.35 2.84 16.75
CA GLY A 55 0.81 1.95 16.78
C GLY A 55 1.69 2.06 18.03
N SER A 56 1.37 2.93 19.01
CA SER A 56 2.12 3.03 20.28
C SER A 56 1.81 1.93 21.30
N GLY A 57 0.92 1.00 20.97
CA GLY A 57 0.43 -0.04 21.86
C GLY A 57 -0.77 0.43 22.70
N SER A 58 -1.82 -0.37 22.73
CA SER A 58 -2.96 -0.13 23.63
C SER A 58 -2.57 -0.41 25.08
N ALA A 59 -3.38 0.03 26.04
CA ALA A 59 -3.14 -0.28 27.47
C ALA A 59 -3.04 -1.79 27.73
N VAL A 60 -3.78 -2.60 26.98
CA VAL A 60 -3.72 -4.07 27.04
C VAL A 60 -2.45 -4.58 26.35
N GLY A 61 -2.13 -4.07 25.16
CA GLY A 61 -0.93 -4.47 24.42
C GLY A 61 0.35 -4.21 25.21
N LYS A 62 0.47 -3.05 25.86
CA LYS A 62 1.63 -2.71 26.69
C LYS A 62 1.83 -3.71 27.84
N LYS A 63 0.75 -4.22 28.43
CA LYS A 63 0.83 -5.30 29.45
C LYS A 63 1.24 -6.65 28.88
N LEU A 64 0.97 -6.89 27.59
CA LEU A 64 1.38 -8.10 26.86
C LEU A 64 2.77 -7.97 26.23
N GLY A 65 3.40 -6.79 26.32
CA GLY A 65 4.72 -6.52 25.77
C GLY A 65 4.72 -6.14 24.28
N THR A 66 3.64 -5.52 23.77
CA THR A 66 3.68 -4.94 22.41
C THR A 66 4.70 -3.80 22.35
N HIS A 67 5.53 -3.80 21.32
CA HIS A 67 6.44 -2.69 21.05
C HIS A 67 5.71 -1.52 20.40
N ASP A 68 6.22 -0.32 20.68
CA ASP A 68 5.85 0.90 19.97
C ASP A 68 6.41 0.85 18.54
N PHE A 69 5.56 1.08 17.53
CA PHE A 69 5.99 1.02 16.13
C PHE A 69 6.90 2.16 15.70
N GLY A 70 6.84 3.32 16.36
CA GLY A 70 7.81 4.41 16.20
C GLY A 70 9.16 4.13 16.88
N GLY A 71 9.19 3.17 17.80
CA GLY A 71 10.40 2.74 18.50
C GLY A 71 11.51 2.23 17.56
N ALA A 72 12.77 2.53 17.91
CA ALA A 72 13.94 2.14 17.13
C ALA A 72 14.05 0.61 16.90
N GLU A 73 13.54 -0.21 17.82
CA GLU A 73 13.53 -1.67 17.67
C GLU A 73 12.68 -2.11 16.48
N VAL A 74 11.47 -1.56 16.33
CA VAL A 74 10.56 -1.89 15.23
C VAL A 74 11.02 -1.23 13.92
N GLN A 75 11.52 0.01 13.99
CA GLN A 75 12.01 0.71 12.79
C GLN A 75 13.25 0.04 12.17
N LYS A 76 14.10 -0.63 12.97
CA LYS A 76 15.26 -1.39 12.48
C LYS A 76 14.90 -2.73 11.82
N MET A 77 13.72 -3.28 12.09
CA MET A 77 13.29 -4.53 11.46
C MET A 77 13.05 -4.32 9.97
N SER A 78 13.29 -5.34 9.17
CA SER A 78 12.99 -5.35 7.74
C SER A 78 11.50 -5.59 7.49
N ASP A 79 10.97 -5.16 6.36
CA ASP A 79 9.55 -5.42 6.00
C ASP A 79 9.25 -6.93 5.89
N ALA A 80 10.25 -7.73 5.49
CA ALA A 80 10.17 -9.18 5.49
C ALA A 80 10.05 -9.76 6.91
N GLU A 81 10.79 -9.22 7.88
CA GLU A 81 10.70 -9.65 9.28
C GLU A 81 9.35 -9.29 9.88
N LEU A 82 8.85 -8.08 9.60
CA LEU A 82 7.51 -7.67 10.03
C LEU A 82 6.42 -8.56 9.42
N SER A 83 6.56 -8.89 8.13
CA SER A 83 5.64 -9.81 7.44
C SER A 83 5.66 -11.20 8.07
N ASP A 84 6.84 -11.72 8.41
CA ASP A 84 7.00 -13.04 9.04
C ASP A 84 6.37 -13.07 10.44
N ILE A 85 6.56 -12.00 11.22
CA ILE A 85 5.93 -11.84 12.54
C ILE A 85 4.40 -11.80 12.43
N ILE A 86 3.84 -11.11 11.44
CA ILE A 86 2.38 -11.08 11.23
C ILE A 86 1.88 -12.46 10.79
N ALA A 87 2.60 -13.12 9.88
CA ALA A 87 2.22 -14.45 9.39
C ALA A 87 2.26 -15.49 10.51
N LYS A 88 3.40 -15.63 11.18
CA LYS A 88 3.65 -16.72 12.15
C LYS A 88 3.25 -16.37 13.58
N GLY A 89 3.03 -15.09 13.88
CA GLY A 89 2.88 -14.62 15.26
C GLY A 89 4.21 -14.57 16.00
N LYS A 90 4.22 -13.90 17.15
CA LYS A 90 5.40 -13.80 18.03
C LYS A 90 4.96 -13.64 19.48
N ASN A 91 5.49 -14.48 20.37
CA ASN A 91 5.16 -14.49 21.80
C ASN A 91 3.64 -14.61 22.04
N LYS A 92 2.99 -13.51 22.43
CA LYS A 92 1.55 -13.41 22.72
C LYS A 92 0.72 -12.96 21.50
N MET A 93 1.37 -12.57 20.40
CA MET A 93 0.71 -12.21 19.15
C MET A 93 0.34 -13.48 18.38
N PRO A 94 -0.95 -13.66 17.99
CA PRO A 94 -1.40 -14.82 17.22
C PRO A 94 -0.84 -14.81 15.79
N SER A 95 -0.83 -15.99 15.17
CA SER A 95 -0.51 -16.17 13.75
C SER A 95 -1.70 -15.79 12.87
N TYR A 96 -1.44 -15.10 11.76
CA TYR A 96 -2.45 -14.73 10.76
C TYR A 96 -2.27 -15.40 9.40
N GLU A 97 -1.27 -16.28 9.22
CA GLU A 97 -0.99 -16.97 7.95
C GLU A 97 -2.19 -17.73 7.38
N LYS A 98 -3.06 -18.27 8.25
CA LYS A 98 -4.28 -18.99 7.83
C LYS A 98 -5.47 -18.09 7.55
N THR A 99 -5.39 -16.81 7.92
CA THR A 99 -6.54 -15.88 7.91
C THR A 99 -6.34 -14.72 6.94
N LEU A 100 -5.09 -14.33 6.69
CA LEU A 100 -4.72 -13.24 5.79
C LEU A 100 -3.88 -13.77 4.63
N LYS A 101 -4.08 -13.21 3.44
CA LYS A 101 -3.24 -13.54 2.28
C LYS A 101 -1.89 -12.82 2.38
N ALA A 102 -0.89 -13.33 1.67
CA ALA A 102 0.44 -12.72 1.64
C ALA A 102 0.41 -11.24 1.16
N ASP A 103 -0.46 -10.90 0.21
CA ASP A 103 -0.64 -9.52 -0.25
C ASP A 103 -1.25 -8.61 0.83
N ASP A 104 -2.23 -9.12 1.60
CA ASP A 104 -2.83 -8.37 2.71
C ASP A 104 -1.80 -8.10 3.81
N ILE A 105 -0.95 -9.09 4.10
CA ILE A 105 0.14 -8.95 5.08
C ILE A 105 1.15 -7.88 4.62
N LYS A 106 1.53 -7.87 3.33
CA LYS A 106 2.39 -6.82 2.78
C LYS A 106 1.74 -5.44 2.88
N GLY A 107 0.45 -5.35 2.56
CA GLY A 107 -0.32 -4.11 2.71
C GLY A 107 -0.35 -3.62 4.16
N LEU A 108 -0.53 -4.53 5.12
CA LEU A 108 -0.48 -4.22 6.55
C LEU A 108 0.90 -3.71 6.98
N VAL A 109 2.00 -4.32 6.51
CA VAL A 109 3.35 -3.82 6.80
C VAL A 109 3.54 -2.41 6.25
N ALA A 110 3.10 -2.15 5.02
CA ALA A 110 3.15 -0.81 4.44
C ALA A 110 2.35 0.20 5.28
N TYR A 111 1.17 -0.18 5.76
CA TYR A 111 0.36 0.66 6.65
C TYR A 111 1.05 0.90 7.99
N ILE A 112 1.62 -0.13 8.63
CA ILE A 112 2.39 0.00 9.89
C ILE A 112 3.55 1.00 9.72
N ARG A 113 4.22 1.00 8.57
CA ARG A 113 5.29 1.98 8.27
C ARG A 113 4.81 3.42 8.21
N THR A 114 3.52 3.66 7.93
CA THR A 114 2.93 5.00 8.00
C THR A 114 2.59 5.44 9.42
N LEU A 115 2.51 4.50 10.37
CA LEU A 115 2.19 4.77 11.78
C LEU A 115 3.40 5.19 12.62
N LYS A 116 4.63 5.14 12.07
CA LYS A 116 5.83 5.64 12.75
C LYS A 116 5.64 7.13 13.09
N LYS A 117 5.40 7.43 14.36
CA LYS A 117 5.29 8.81 14.88
C LYS A 117 6.19 8.96 16.08
#